data_AF-A0A497BW82-F1
#
_entry.id   AF-A0A497BW82-F1
#
_cell.length_a   1.000
_cell.length_b   1.000
_cell.length_c   1.000
_cell.angle_alpha   90.00
_cell.angle_beta   90.00
_cell.angle_gamma   90.00
#
_symmetry.space_group_name_H-M   'P 1'
#
loop_
_entity.id
_entity.type
_entity.pdbx_description
1 polymer ?
#
loop_
_entity_poly.entity_id
_entity_poly.type
_entity_poly.pdbx_seq_one_letter_code
_entity_poly.pdbx_strand_id
1 'polypeptide(L)'
;MMEDNNYHEFINICCTACGHRIDVPVYCGNRFCPICSPARLSRVRKRMDFLIKNITPVRGYGLKFLTLTIPNQKDLPTMARFILKAFRKLRQRAYWKHCVLGGVFVLEITGTPGNWHVHIHAAIHAMYMDYTKLMALWRKVSGGRGVWITRIPNSAVVGYLTKYLTKPGTVDSLTQETSDALKGFRLFQPFGTFYAINLTYKQPPSRCQKCGALGTLDLYYNVTGMGDFTFIKWDVYPKKKDSSASQACMGL
;
A
#
# COMPACT_ATOMS: atom_id res chain seq x y z
N MET A 1 -9.09 7.83 31.94
CA MET A 1 -8.16 6.68 31.93
C MET A 1 -7.96 6.30 30.48
N MET A 2 -6.81 6.68 29.90
CA MET A 2 -6.47 6.35 28.51
C MET A 2 -5.95 4.92 28.50
N GLU A 3 -6.73 3.98 27.98
CA GLU A 3 -6.23 2.63 27.73
C GLU A 3 -5.23 2.69 26.57
N ASP A 4 -3.99 2.28 26.85
CA ASP A 4 -2.92 2.09 25.88
C ASP A 4 -3.33 1.06 24.82
N ASN A 5 -3.95 1.53 23.73
CA ASN A 5 -4.62 0.70 22.75
C ASN A 5 -3.67 0.06 21.71
N ASN A 6 -2.47 -0.35 22.13
CA ASN A 6 -1.42 -0.86 21.24
C ASN A 6 -0.87 -2.23 21.67
N TYR A 7 -1.73 -3.11 22.20
CA TYR A 7 -1.36 -4.50 22.40
C TYR A 7 -1.37 -5.24 21.06
N HIS A 8 -0.21 -5.32 20.42
CA HIS A 8 -0.04 -6.16 19.26
C HIS A 8 0.20 -7.59 19.75
N GLU A 9 -0.66 -8.50 19.33
CA GLU A 9 -0.40 -9.93 19.50
C GLU A 9 0.78 -10.33 18.60
N PHE A 10 1.65 -11.20 19.11
CA PHE A 10 2.76 -11.78 18.37
C PHE A 10 2.63 -13.30 18.38
N ILE A 11 3.04 -13.92 17.29
CA ILE A 11 3.19 -15.36 17.22
C ILE A 11 4.64 -15.72 16.91
N ASN A 12 5.09 -16.84 17.45
CA ASN A 12 6.38 -17.42 17.11
C ASN A 12 6.24 -18.27 15.84
N ILE A 13 7.14 -18.08 14.91
CA ILE A 13 7.20 -18.88 13.68
C ILE A 13 8.59 -19.51 13.55
N CYS A 14 8.65 -20.76 13.11
CA CYS A 14 9.85 -21.60 13.10
C CYS A 14 10.19 -22.14 11.70
N CYS A 15 11.40 -21.88 11.21
CA CYS A 15 11.87 -22.39 9.92
C CYS A 15 11.97 -23.92 9.93
N THR A 16 11.29 -24.61 9.02
CA THR A 16 11.34 -26.09 8.93
C THR A 16 12.72 -26.64 8.57
N ALA A 17 13.57 -25.86 7.89
CA ALA A 17 14.89 -26.32 7.47
C ALA A 17 15.95 -26.27 8.59
N CYS A 18 15.89 -25.29 9.49
CA CYS A 18 16.95 -25.08 10.50
C CYS A 18 16.46 -24.79 11.92
N GLY A 19 15.15 -24.83 12.16
CA GLY A 19 14.54 -24.57 13.46
C GLY A 19 14.62 -23.11 13.93
N HIS A 20 15.10 -22.19 13.09
CA HIS A 20 15.23 -20.78 13.48
C HIS A 20 13.86 -20.15 13.72
N ARG A 21 13.71 -19.54 14.90
CA ARG A 21 12.47 -18.92 15.37
C ARG A 21 12.54 -17.41 15.23
N ILE A 22 11.44 -16.80 14.80
CA ILE A 22 11.24 -15.36 14.80
C ILE A 22 9.85 -15.05 15.32
N ASP A 23 9.71 -13.95 16.06
CA ASP A 23 8.40 -13.45 16.47
C ASP A 23 7.87 -12.50 15.41
N VAL A 24 6.64 -12.73 14.96
CA VAL A 24 5.97 -11.87 13.99
C VAL A 24 4.68 -11.33 14.57
N PRO A 25 4.34 -10.06 14.31
CA PRO A 25 3.09 -9.50 14.81
C PRO A 25 1.90 -10.17 14.10
N VAL A 26 0.74 -10.21 14.74
CA VAL A 26 -0.54 -10.57 14.13
C VAL A 26 -1.18 -9.33 13.53
N TYR A 27 -1.63 -9.37 12.27
CA TYR A 27 -2.14 -8.19 11.59
C TYR A 27 -3.32 -7.54 12.33
N CYS A 28 -3.13 -6.32 12.84
CA CYS A 28 -4.15 -5.62 13.64
C CYS A 28 -5.24 -4.93 12.81
N GLY A 29 -5.13 -4.90 11.47
CA GLY A 29 -6.09 -4.20 10.61
C GLY A 29 -5.84 -2.70 10.47
N ASN A 30 -5.22 -2.05 11.46
CA ASN A 30 -4.92 -0.61 11.44
C ASN A 30 -3.88 -0.27 10.35
N ARG A 31 -4.25 0.64 9.44
CA ARG A 31 -3.40 1.07 8.33
C ARG A 31 -2.26 2.00 8.71
N PHE A 32 -2.31 2.59 9.89
CA PHE A 32 -1.27 3.49 10.38
C PHE A 32 -0.52 2.91 11.58
N CYS A 33 -0.79 1.64 11.95
CA CYS A 33 -0.08 0.98 13.04
C CYS A 33 1.42 0.89 12.76
N PRO A 34 2.29 1.40 13.65
CA PRO A 34 3.73 1.42 13.45
C PRO A 34 4.35 0.02 13.45
N ILE A 35 3.72 -0.98 14.11
CA ILE A 35 4.19 -2.38 14.16
C ILE A 35 3.84 -3.13 12.86
N CYS A 36 2.65 -2.89 12.29
CA CYS A 36 2.23 -3.49 11.01
C CYS A 36 2.81 -2.80 9.77
N SER A 37 3.17 -1.52 9.89
CA SER A 37 3.60 -0.69 8.76
C SER A 37 4.84 -1.21 8.04
N PRO A 38 5.90 -1.75 8.69
CA PRO A 38 7.14 -2.10 8.03
C PRO A 38 6.97 -3.26 7.06
N ALA A 39 6.26 -4.33 7.43
CA ALA A 39 6.04 -5.43 6.50
C ALA A 39 4.94 -5.12 5.47
N ARG A 40 3.99 -4.22 5.74
CA ARG A 40 3.13 -3.66 4.67
C ARG A 40 3.97 -2.88 3.65
N LEU A 41 4.88 -2.02 4.12
CA LEU A 41 5.80 -1.27 3.28
C LEU A 41 6.66 -2.22 2.43
N SER A 42 7.26 -3.24 3.04
CA SER A 42 8.06 -4.25 2.34
C SER A 42 7.29 -4.93 1.21
N ARG A 43 6.03 -5.33 1.46
CA ARG A 43 5.16 -5.91 0.40
C ARG A 43 4.92 -4.94 -0.74
N VAL A 44 4.62 -3.68 -0.43
CA VAL A 44 4.38 -2.67 -1.47
C VAL A 44 5.66 -2.34 -2.23
N ARG A 45 6.83 -2.27 -1.57
CA ARG A 45 8.14 -2.06 -2.22
C ARG A 45 8.46 -3.20 -3.20
N LYS A 46 8.35 -4.46 -2.78
CA LYS A 46 8.54 -5.63 -3.67
C LYS A 46 7.62 -5.59 -4.89
N ARG A 47 6.35 -5.25 -4.66
CA ARG A 47 5.37 -5.09 -5.75
C ARG A 47 5.76 -3.94 -6.67
N MET A 48 6.14 -2.78 -6.13
CA MET A 48 6.61 -1.63 -6.90
C MET A 48 7.86 -1.97 -7.72
N ASP A 49 8.85 -2.62 -7.13
CA ASP A 49 10.05 -3.08 -7.84
C ASP A 49 9.68 -3.97 -9.03
N PHE A 50 8.75 -4.90 -8.83
CA PHE A 50 8.23 -5.74 -9.92
C PHE A 50 7.56 -4.90 -11.01
N LEU A 51 6.69 -3.96 -10.65
CA LEU A 51 6.02 -3.10 -11.64
C LEU A 51 7.03 -2.33 -12.48
N ILE A 52 8.01 -1.69 -11.83
CA ILE A 52 9.02 -0.84 -12.47
C ILE A 52 9.94 -1.65 -13.38
N LYS A 53 10.36 -2.85 -12.94
CA LYS A 53 11.21 -3.75 -13.75
C LYS A 53 10.53 -4.29 -15.00
N ASN A 54 9.20 -4.39 -15.00
CA ASN A 54 8.43 -4.98 -16.09
C ASN A 54 7.73 -3.94 -16.99
N ILE A 55 8.09 -2.65 -16.87
CA ILE A 55 7.59 -1.62 -17.79
C ILE A 55 8.28 -1.80 -19.15
N THR A 56 7.50 -1.93 -20.21
CA THR A 56 8.01 -1.85 -21.58
C THR A 56 8.56 -0.45 -21.87
N PRO A 57 9.85 -0.30 -22.24
CA PRO A 57 10.39 0.98 -22.66
C PRO A 57 9.65 1.49 -23.91
N VAL A 58 9.22 2.75 -23.90
CA VAL A 58 8.59 3.40 -25.05
C VAL A 58 9.32 4.70 -25.33
N ARG A 59 9.73 4.92 -26.60
CA ARG A 59 10.45 6.13 -27.00
C ARG A 59 9.64 7.38 -26.63
N GLY A 60 10.29 8.33 -25.97
CA GLY A 60 9.65 9.58 -25.53
C GLY A 60 8.89 9.49 -24.20
N TYR A 61 8.72 8.30 -23.63
CA TYR A 61 8.11 8.10 -22.32
C TYR A 61 9.17 7.84 -21.24
N GLY A 62 8.87 8.25 -20.02
CA GLY A 62 9.70 7.99 -18.86
C GLY A 62 8.91 8.11 -17.57
N LEU A 63 9.54 7.75 -16.45
CA LEU A 63 8.89 7.87 -15.15
C LEU A 63 8.87 9.31 -14.67
N LYS A 64 7.69 9.73 -14.21
CA LYS A 64 7.46 11.01 -13.59
C LYS A 64 6.81 10.82 -12.24
N PHE A 65 7.17 11.66 -11.30
CA PHE A 65 6.49 11.76 -10.02
C PHE A 65 5.48 12.92 -10.10
N LEU A 66 4.23 12.64 -9.77
CA LEU A 66 3.11 13.56 -9.83
C LEU A 66 2.47 13.67 -8.44
N THR A 67 2.38 14.87 -7.90
CA THR A 67 1.59 15.17 -6.70
C THR A 67 0.38 16.01 -7.08
N LEU A 68 -0.79 15.61 -6.60
CA LEU A 68 -2.05 16.32 -6.79
C LEU A 68 -2.70 16.58 -5.43
N THR A 69 -3.15 17.81 -5.21
CA THR A 69 -3.84 18.20 -3.97
C THR A 69 -5.18 18.87 -4.26
N ILE A 70 -6.07 18.84 -3.27
CA ILE A 70 -7.37 19.53 -3.25
C ILE A 70 -7.44 20.43 -2.02
N PRO A 71 -8.38 21.41 -1.98
CA PRO A 71 -8.65 22.15 -0.75
C PRO A 71 -9.00 21.22 0.41
N ASN A 72 -8.63 21.63 1.62
CA ASN A 72 -8.96 20.89 2.85
C ASN A 72 -10.48 20.76 3.04
N GLN A 73 -10.87 19.70 3.74
CA GLN A 73 -12.26 19.41 4.06
C GLN A 73 -12.35 18.84 5.48
N LYS A 74 -13.54 18.98 6.10
CA LYS A 74 -13.78 18.48 7.46
C LYS A 74 -13.93 16.96 7.52
N ASP A 75 -14.56 16.37 6.52
CA ASP A 75 -14.88 14.93 6.48
C ASP A 75 -13.88 14.15 5.61
N LEU A 76 -13.08 13.28 6.25
CA LEU A 76 -12.02 12.53 5.59
C LEU A 76 -12.55 11.55 4.50
N PRO A 77 -13.58 10.71 4.75
CA PRO A 77 -14.11 9.82 3.72
C PRO A 77 -14.62 10.57 2.49
N THR A 78 -15.32 11.69 2.66
CA THR A 78 -15.81 12.53 1.56
C THR A 78 -14.65 13.13 0.79
N MET A 79 -13.64 13.64 1.49
CA MET A 79 -12.43 14.18 0.87
C MET A 79 -11.68 13.12 0.04
N ALA A 80 -11.50 11.92 0.60
CA ALA A 80 -10.87 10.79 -0.09
C ALA A 80 -11.67 10.35 -1.32
N ARG A 81 -13.01 10.25 -1.23
CA ARG A 81 -13.86 9.93 -2.38
C ARG A 81 -13.74 11.00 -3.47
N PHE A 82 -13.76 12.26 -3.07
CA PHE A 82 -13.73 13.38 -3.99
C PHE A 82 -12.41 13.43 -4.78
N ILE A 83 -11.24 13.36 -4.11
CA ILE A 83 -9.95 13.40 -4.81
C ILE A 83 -9.76 12.19 -5.73
N LEU A 84 -10.19 10.99 -5.30
CA LEU A 84 -10.11 9.78 -6.15
C LEU A 84 -11.02 9.88 -7.37
N LYS A 85 -12.24 10.43 -7.21
CA LYS A 85 -13.16 10.69 -8.32
C LYS A 85 -12.59 11.75 -9.27
N ALA A 86 -12.00 12.82 -8.73
CA ALA A 86 -11.35 13.85 -9.54
C ALA A 86 -10.15 13.29 -10.31
N PHE A 87 -9.31 12.46 -9.68
CA PHE A 87 -8.20 11.81 -10.36
C PHE A 87 -8.68 10.85 -11.45
N ARG A 88 -9.73 10.06 -11.21
CA ARG A 88 -10.37 9.26 -12.26
C ARG A 88 -10.83 10.14 -13.44
N LYS A 89 -11.48 11.27 -13.17
CA LYS A 89 -11.90 12.22 -14.23
C LYS A 89 -10.70 12.80 -14.99
N LEU A 90 -9.60 13.15 -14.31
CA LEU A 90 -8.36 13.61 -14.95
C LEU A 90 -7.84 12.54 -15.91
N ARG A 91 -7.76 11.28 -15.45
CA ARG A 91 -7.27 10.16 -16.27
C ARG A 91 -8.12 9.84 -17.49
N GLN A 92 -9.38 10.28 -17.50
CA GLN A 92 -10.30 10.11 -18.63
C GLN A 92 -10.15 11.19 -19.71
N ARG A 93 -9.41 12.28 -19.45
CA ARG A 93 -9.21 13.37 -20.42
C ARG A 93 -8.33 12.92 -21.58
N ALA A 94 -8.65 13.39 -22.79
CA ALA A 94 -7.89 13.07 -24.01
C ALA A 94 -6.40 13.38 -23.86
N TYR A 95 -6.06 14.56 -23.31
CA TYR A 95 -4.69 14.94 -23.03
C TYR A 95 -3.97 13.95 -22.10
N TRP A 96 -4.63 13.48 -21.02
CA TRP A 96 -4.04 12.48 -20.14
C TRP A 96 -3.80 11.16 -20.86
N LYS A 97 -4.80 10.66 -21.60
CA LYS A 97 -4.72 9.38 -22.33
C LYS A 97 -3.61 9.40 -23.39
N HIS A 98 -3.39 10.55 -24.03
CA HIS A 98 -2.30 10.73 -24.98
C HIS A 98 -0.93 10.70 -24.28
N CYS A 99 -0.80 11.39 -23.15
CA CYS A 99 0.50 11.55 -22.49
C CYS A 99 0.90 10.42 -21.55
N VAL A 100 -0.04 9.66 -20.99
CA VAL A 100 0.20 8.73 -19.86
C VAL A 100 -0.26 7.31 -20.21
N LEU A 101 0.68 6.37 -20.21
CA LEU A 101 0.40 4.94 -20.47
C LEU A 101 -0.17 4.22 -19.25
N GLY A 102 0.28 4.62 -18.06
CA GLY A 102 -0.10 3.99 -16.81
C GLY A 102 0.71 4.52 -15.65
N GLY A 103 0.50 3.91 -14.49
CA GLY A 103 1.22 4.28 -13.29
C GLY A 103 0.62 3.67 -12.05
N VAL A 104 1.02 4.21 -10.92
CA VAL A 104 0.60 3.76 -9.61
C VAL A 104 0.52 4.97 -8.71
N PHE A 105 -0.51 5.01 -7.88
CA PHE A 105 -0.69 6.10 -6.94
C PHE A 105 -0.83 5.62 -5.51
N VAL A 106 -0.44 6.50 -4.60
CA VAL A 106 -0.63 6.42 -3.17
C VAL A 106 -1.53 7.58 -2.74
N LEU A 107 -2.49 7.28 -1.88
CA LEU A 107 -3.29 8.28 -1.19
C LEU A 107 -2.59 8.59 0.14
N GLU A 108 -1.98 9.77 0.25
CA GLU A 108 -1.43 10.29 1.52
C GLU A 108 -2.54 11.06 2.23
N ILE A 109 -2.71 10.79 3.51
CA ILE A 109 -3.65 11.50 4.39
C ILE A 109 -2.81 12.13 5.48
N THR A 110 -2.95 13.44 5.68
CA THR A 110 -2.34 14.16 6.79
C THR A 110 -3.34 15.11 7.45
N GLY A 111 -3.08 15.55 8.68
CA GLY A 111 -3.86 16.58 9.37
C GLY A 111 -4.59 16.06 10.60
N THR A 112 -5.63 16.78 11.00
CA THR A 112 -6.43 16.51 12.20
C THR A 112 -7.93 16.54 11.87
N PRO A 113 -8.80 15.98 12.74
CA PRO A 113 -10.24 16.04 12.57
C PRO A 113 -10.72 17.47 12.32
N GLY A 114 -11.50 17.68 11.26
CA GLY A 114 -11.96 19.01 10.83
C GLY A 114 -10.98 19.78 9.93
N ASN A 115 -9.73 19.34 9.79
CA ASN A 115 -8.73 19.93 8.91
C ASN A 115 -7.87 18.86 8.23
N TRP A 116 -8.52 18.01 7.43
CA TRP A 116 -7.83 16.96 6.70
C TRP A 116 -7.18 17.48 5.42
N HIS A 117 -6.01 16.91 5.12
CA HIS A 117 -5.28 17.10 3.87
C HIS A 117 -5.11 15.73 3.22
N VAL A 118 -5.59 15.60 1.98
CA VAL A 118 -5.48 14.36 1.21
C VAL A 118 -4.76 14.66 -0.09
N HIS A 119 -3.68 13.94 -0.34
CA HIS A 119 -2.87 14.08 -1.54
C HIS A 119 -2.84 12.77 -2.32
N ILE A 120 -2.74 12.91 -3.63
CA ILE A 120 -2.34 11.80 -4.50
C ILE A 120 -0.89 12.00 -4.87
N HIS A 121 -0.05 11.04 -4.50
CA HIS A 121 1.30 10.90 -5.03
C HIS A 121 1.30 9.76 -6.03
N ALA A 122 1.79 9.99 -7.24
CA ALA A 122 1.77 9.00 -8.30
C ALA A 122 3.12 8.91 -9.00
N ALA A 123 3.56 7.68 -9.26
CA ALA A 123 4.57 7.41 -10.27
C ALA A 123 3.85 7.07 -11.57
N ILE A 124 4.07 7.86 -12.62
CA ILE A 124 3.42 7.70 -13.92
C ILE A 124 4.45 7.45 -15.02
N HIS A 125 4.15 6.55 -15.94
CA HIS A 125 4.92 6.35 -17.16
C HIS A 125 4.32 7.23 -18.26
N ALA A 126 4.98 8.35 -18.54
CA ALA A 126 4.42 9.44 -19.31
C ALA A 126 5.48 10.13 -20.17
N MET A 127 5.05 10.66 -21.32
CA MET A 127 5.83 11.64 -22.07
C MET A 127 5.83 13.00 -21.38
N TYR A 128 6.54 13.99 -21.94
CA TYR A 128 6.46 15.37 -21.43
C TYR A 128 5.00 15.83 -21.33
N MET A 129 4.66 16.48 -20.20
CA MET A 129 3.34 17.06 -19.98
C MET A 129 3.55 18.54 -19.70
N ASP A 130 2.96 19.38 -20.56
CA ASP A 130 2.82 20.81 -20.31
C ASP A 130 2.11 21.06 -18.97
N TYR A 131 2.78 21.82 -18.11
CA TYR A 131 2.32 22.10 -16.75
C TYR A 131 1.02 22.89 -16.74
N THR A 132 0.90 23.92 -17.57
CA THR A 132 -0.26 24.82 -17.62
C THR A 132 -1.52 24.05 -18.02
N LYS A 133 -1.42 23.17 -19.03
CA LYS A 133 -2.50 22.26 -19.45
C LYS A 133 -2.88 21.28 -18.33
N LEU A 134 -1.88 20.66 -17.69
CA LEU A 134 -2.14 19.71 -16.61
C LEU A 134 -2.83 20.40 -15.41
N MET A 135 -2.34 21.57 -15.01
CA MET A 135 -2.92 22.40 -13.94
C MET A 135 -4.36 22.81 -14.28
N ALA A 136 -4.61 23.30 -15.49
CA ALA A 136 -5.95 23.70 -15.92
C ALA A 136 -6.93 22.52 -15.88
N LEU A 137 -6.50 21.33 -16.33
CA LEU A 137 -7.31 20.12 -16.26
C LEU A 137 -7.55 19.68 -14.82
N TRP A 138 -6.54 19.72 -13.95
CA TRP A 138 -6.69 19.38 -12.54
C TRP A 138 -7.70 20.30 -11.86
N ARG A 139 -7.50 21.62 -12.00
CA ARG A 139 -8.43 22.64 -11.48
C ARG A 139 -9.85 22.41 -11.97
N LYS A 140 -10.03 22.05 -13.25
CA LYS A 140 -11.36 21.76 -13.84
C LYS A 140 -12.03 20.53 -13.22
N VAL A 141 -11.28 19.49 -12.82
CA VAL A 141 -11.89 18.25 -12.29
C VAL A 141 -11.96 18.19 -10.77
N SER A 142 -11.15 18.97 -10.07
CA SER A 142 -10.98 18.91 -8.61
C SER A 142 -11.21 20.24 -7.89
N GLY A 143 -11.18 21.37 -8.58
CA GLY A 143 -11.09 22.71 -7.95
C GLY A 143 -9.73 22.98 -7.27
N GLY A 144 -8.83 22.00 -7.25
CA GLY A 144 -7.51 22.09 -6.63
C GLY A 144 -6.51 22.88 -7.45
N ARG A 145 -5.55 23.49 -6.74
CA ARG A 145 -4.45 24.29 -7.32
C ARG A 145 -3.07 23.67 -7.10
N GLY A 146 -2.97 22.56 -6.37
CA GLY A 146 -1.69 21.87 -6.18
C GLY A 146 -1.49 20.79 -7.23
N VAL A 147 -0.57 21.08 -8.15
CA VAL A 147 0.00 20.11 -9.09
C VAL A 147 1.50 20.28 -9.04
N TRP A 148 2.22 19.20 -8.79
CA TRP A 148 3.67 19.14 -8.94
C TRP A 148 4.03 17.93 -9.80
N ILE A 149 4.87 18.12 -10.80
CA ILE A 149 5.31 17.04 -11.68
C ILE A 149 6.80 17.19 -11.97
N THR A 150 7.54 16.09 -11.79
CA THR A 150 8.96 16.06 -12.13
C THR A 150 9.35 14.71 -12.74
N ARG A 151 10.45 14.68 -13.48
CA ARG A 151 11.06 13.43 -13.93
C ARG A 151 11.76 12.75 -12.75
N ILE A 152 11.70 11.44 -12.69
CA ILE A 152 12.36 10.66 -11.64
C ILE A 152 13.10 9.45 -12.24
N PRO A 153 14.34 9.16 -11.80
CA PRO A 153 15.05 7.94 -12.22
C PRO A 153 14.35 6.67 -11.76
N ASN A 154 14.40 5.60 -12.55
CA ASN A 154 13.74 4.33 -12.23
C ASN A 154 14.14 3.78 -10.85
N SER A 155 15.42 3.90 -10.49
CA SER A 155 15.96 3.46 -9.20
C SER A 155 15.38 4.22 -7.99
N ALA A 156 14.94 5.47 -8.18
CA ALA A 156 14.45 6.33 -7.11
C ALA A 156 12.93 6.18 -6.89
N VAL A 157 12.17 5.73 -7.89
CA VAL A 157 10.69 5.74 -7.86
C VAL A 157 10.10 4.99 -6.68
N VAL A 158 10.64 3.81 -6.39
CA VAL A 158 10.14 2.99 -5.28
C VAL A 158 10.36 3.70 -3.95
N GLY A 159 11.54 4.26 -3.71
CA GLY A 159 11.82 5.04 -2.51
C GLY A 159 10.91 6.26 -2.37
N TYR A 160 10.76 7.04 -3.44
CA TYR A 160 9.95 8.25 -3.43
C TYR A 160 8.47 7.97 -3.15
N LEU A 161 7.86 7.02 -3.86
CA LEU A 161 6.43 6.76 -3.69
C LEU A 161 6.14 6.06 -2.35
N THR A 162 7.00 5.13 -1.93
CA THR A 162 6.75 4.34 -0.72
C THR A 162 6.94 5.14 0.56
N LYS A 163 7.68 6.26 0.53
CA LYS A 163 7.74 7.23 1.64
C LYS A 163 6.36 7.70 2.10
N TYR A 164 5.42 7.88 1.16
CA TYR A 164 4.07 8.38 1.43
C TYR A 164 3.11 7.31 1.96
N LEU A 165 3.52 6.04 1.99
CA LEU A 165 2.73 4.96 2.60
C LEU A 165 2.95 4.85 4.11
N THR A 166 4.13 5.27 4.59
CA THR A 166 4.52 5.13 6.00
C THR A 166 4.63 6.44 6.73
N LYS A 167 4.50 7.58 6.06
CA LYS A 167 4.48 8.87 6.74
C LYS A 167 3.25 8.89 7.65
N PRO A 168 3.41 8.94 8.99
CA PRO A 168 2.28 9.10 9.88
C PRO A 168 1.73 10.49 9.59
N GLY A 169 0.59 10.54 8.93
CA GLY A 169 -0.04 11.82 8.63
C GLY A 169 -0.98 12.30 9.73
N THR A 170 -1.22 11.45 10.72
CA THR A 170 -2.11 11.72 11.85
C THR A 170 -1.31 11.52 13.13
N VAL A 171 -1.69 12.25 14.18
CA VAL A 171 -1.17 12.00 15.53
C VAL A 171 -1.47 10.55 15.94
N ASP A 172 -0.57 9.93 16.71
CA ASP A 172 -0.63 8.49 17.03
C ASP A 172 -1.98 8.08 17.66
N SER A 173 -2.57 8.96 18.47
CA SER A 173 -3.87 8.78 19.11
C SER A 173 -5.06 8.70 18.14
N LEU A 174 -4.91 9.14 16.89
CA LEU A 174 -5.98 9.16 15.88
C LEU A 174 -5.79 8.11 14.78
N THR A 175 -4.74 7.29 14.88
CA THR A 175 -4.41 6.30 13.84
C THR A 175 -5.53 5.30 13.58
N GLN A 176 -6.21 4.84 14.64
CA GLN A 176 -7.33 3.89 14.52
C GLN A 176 -8.55 4.53 13.88
N GLU A 177 -9.01 5.69 14.37
CA GLU A 177 -10.14 6.43 13.82
C GLU A 177 -9.92 6.76 12.34
N THR A 178 -8.72 7.26 12.00
CA THR A 178 -8.33 7.54 10.61
C THR A 178 -8.35 6.27 9.76
N SER A 179 -7.86 5.15 10.31
CA SER A 179 -7.91 3.86 9.64
C SER A 179 -9.35 3.37 9.45
N ASP A 180 -10.26 3.63 10.37
CA ASP A 180 -11.67 3.23 10.25
C ASP A 180 -12.42 4.11 9.24
N ALA A 181 -12.23 5.42 9.26
CA ALA A 181 -12.81 6.36 8.30
C ALA A 181 -12.45 6.02 6.85
N LEU A 182 -11.25 5.50 6.62
CA LEU A 182 -10.78 5.13 5.29
C LEU A 182 -11.16 3.69 4.90
N LYS A 183 -11.94 2.93 5.70
CA LYS A 183 -12.29 1.53 5.36
C LYS A 183 -12.96 1.48 3.97
N GLY A 184 -12.58 0.49 3.15
CA GLY A 184 -13.02 0.39 1.75
C GLY A 184 -12.21 1.22 0.75
N PHE A 185 -11.35 2.13 1.18
CA PHE A 185 -10.48 2.90 0.29
C PHE A 185 -9.17 2.16 0.00
N ARG A 186 -8.78 2.13 -1.28
CA ARG A 186 -7.45 1.67 -1.70
C ARG A 186 -6.45 2.83 -1.58
N LEU A 187 -5.52 2.72 -0.64
CA LEU A 187 -4.45 3.71 -0.46
C LEU A 187 -3.28 3.51 -1.44
N PHE A 188 -3.23 2.38 -2.14
CA PHE A 188 -2.24 2.07 -3.16
C PHE A 188 -2.96 1.40 -4.33
N GLN A 189 -2.80 1.92 -5.55
CA GLN A 189 -3.46 1.33 -6.71
C GLN A 189 -2.71 1.59 -8.03
N PRO A 190 -2.31 0.51 -8.74
CA PRO A 190 -1.87 0.57 -10.13
C PRO A 190 -3.02 0.89 -11.10
N PHE A 191 -2.70 1.50 -12.25
CA PHE A 191 -3.64 1.79 -13.34
C PHE A 191 -2.92 1.77 -14.71
N GLY A 192 -3.70 1.66 -15.80
CA GLY A 192 -3.15 1.59 -17.16
C GLY A 192 -2.23 0.38 -17.33
N THR A 193 -1.11 0.54 -18.04
CA THR A 193 -0.13 -0.55 -18.25
C THR A 193 0.39 -1.17 -16.95
N PHE A 194 0.55 -0.38 -15.87
CA PHE A 194 0.96 -0.90 -14.56
C PHE A 194 -0.08 -1.83 -13.95
N TYR A 195 -1.37 -1.61 -14.22
CA TYR A 195 -2.41 -2.52 -13.77
C TYR A 195 -2.32 -3.87 -14.49
N ALA A 196 -2.10 -3.86 -15.81
CA ALA A 196 -1.90 -5.09 -16.58
C ALA A 196 -0.68 -5.88 -16.07
N ILE A 197 0.46 -5.20 -15.83
CA ILE A 197 1.64 -5.82 -15.22
C ILE A 197 1.30 -6.38 -13.83
N ASN A 198 0.58 -5.62 -13.00
CA ASN A 198 0.22 -6.03 -11.65
C ASN A 198 -0.63 -7.32 -11.61
N LEU A 199 -1.43 -7.61 -12.64
CA LEU A 199 -2.19 -8.86 -12.71
C LEU A 199 -1.30 -10.10 -12.77
N THR A 200 -0.06 -9.95 -13.23
CA THR A 200 0.94 -11.04 -13.31
C THR A 200 1.80 -11.16 -12.06
N TYR A 201 1.69 -10.22 -11.11
CA TYR A 201 2.52 -10.20 -9.91
C TYR A 201 2.22 -11.37 -8.98
N LYS A 202 3.23 -12.20 -8.75
CA LYS A 202 3.23 -13.21 -7.68
C LYS A 202 4.14 -12.74 -6.56
N GLN A 203 3.65 -12.81 -5.32
CA GLN A 203 4.48 -12.46 -4.17
C GLN A 203 5.65 -13.44 -4.07
N PRO A 204 6.90 -12.96 -4.01
CA PRO A 204 8.03 -13.86 -3.88
C PRO A 204 7.99 -14.56 -2.52
N PRO A 205 8.40 -15.84 -2.44
CA PRO A 205 8.50 -16.56 -1.19
C PRO A 205 9.45 -15.85 -0.21
N SER A 206 9.15 -15.96 1.08
CA SER A 206 10.03 -15.49 2.14
C SER A 206 11.26 -16.39 2.24
N ARG A 207 12.40 -15.83 2.63
CA ARG A 207 13.63 -16.58 2.93
C ARG A 207 13.90 -16.57 4.42
N CYS A 208 14.35 -17.69 4.97
CA CYS A 208 14.86 -17.73 6.34
C CYS A 208 16.08 -16.81 6.46
N GLN A 209 16.11 -15.95 7.48
CA GLN A 209 17.24 -15.04 7.71
C GLN A 209 18.52 -15.75 8.18
N LYS A 210 18.39 -16.95 8.76
CA LYS A 210 19.52 -17.74 9.24
C LYS A 210 20.14 -18.62 8.15
N CYS A 211 19.33 -19.44 7.47
CA CYS A 211 19.84 -20.44 6.51
C CYS A 211 19.49 -20.15 5.03
N GLY A 212 18.70 -19.12 4.74
CA GLY A 212 18.33 -18.77 3.37
C GLY A 212 17.28 -19.68 2.69
N ALA A 213 16.85 -20.75 3.37
CA ALA A 213 15.82 -21.66 2.87
C ALA A 213 14.54 -20.91 2.45
N LEU A 214 13.97 -21.31 1.32
CA LEU A 214 12.71 -20.77 0.81
C LEU A 214 11.56 -21.32 1.64
N GLY A 215 10.70 -20.43 2.13
CA GLY A 215 9.45 -20.86 2.73
C GLY A 215 8.50 -21.38 1.65
N THR A 216 8.35 -22.70 1.52
CA THR A 216 7.18 -23.30 0.88
C THR A 216 5.97 -23.15 1.81
N LEU A 217 4.78 -23.12 1.24
CA LEU A 217 3.53 -22.63 1.83
C LEU A 217 2.99 -23.35 3.08
N ASP A 218 3.72 -24.28 3.69
CA ASP A 218 3.30 -25.13 4.81
C ASP A 218 4.18 -24.91 6.04
N LEU A 219 4.29 -23.65 6.44
CA LEU A 219 5.09 -23.26 7.58
C LEU A 219 4.21 -22.63 8.64
N TYR A 220 4.37 -23.14 9.85
CA TYR A 220 3.96 -22.57 11.14
C TYR A 220 2.65 -23.11 11.72
N TYR A 221 2.84 -23.96 12.73
CA TYR A 221 1.88 -24.42 13.71
C TYR A 221 1.80 -23.40 14.87
N ASN A 222 0.62 -23.21 15.45
CA ASN A 222 0.48 -22.51 16.72
C ASN A 222 0.86 -23.50 17.83
N VAL A 223 1.80 -23.17 18.71
CA VAL A 223 2.03 -23.98 19.93
C VAL A 223 1.14 -23.40 21.03
N THR A 224 -0.17 -23.53 20.88
CA THR A 224 -1.04 -23.49 22.05
C THR A 224 -0.87 -24.84 22.73
N GLY A 225 -0.44 -24.87 23.99
CA GLY A 225 -0.17 -26.10 24.73
C GLY A 225 -1.29 -27.12 24.51
N MET A 226 -0.90 -28.36 24.19
CA MET A 226 -1.72 -29.48 23.70
C MET A 226 -2.07 -29.44 22.20
N GLY A 227 -1.20 -30.03 21.38
CA GLY A 227 -1.60 -30.92 20.27
C GLY A 227 -2.32 -30.37 19.02
N ASP A 228 -2.82 -29.14 19.02
CA ASP A 228 -3.66 -28.64 17.92
C ASP A 228 -2.88 -27.86 16.85
N PHE A 229 -2.82 -28.42 15.64
CA PHE A 229 -2.17 -27.81 14.48
C PHE A 229 -3.18 -26.98 13.68
N THR A 230 -2.89 -25.70 13.46
CA THR A 230 -3.62 -24.88 12.47
C THR A 230 -2.66 -24.33 11.42
N PHE A 231 -2.90 -24.70 10.16
CA PHE A 231 -2.17 -24.16 9.02
C PHE A 231 -2.54 -22.68 8.83
N ILE A 232 -1.54 -21.79 8.92
CA ILE A 232 -1.70 -20.37 8.63
C ILE A 232 -1.06 -20.09 7.27
N LYS A 233 -1.89 -19.71 6.29
CA LYS A 233 -1.39 -19.25 4.99
C LYS A 233 -0.55 -18.00 5.18
N TRP A 234 0.73 -18.06 4.83
CA TRP A 234 1.65 -16.93 4.96
C TRP A 234 1.28 -15.76 4.04
N ASP A 235 0.51 -14.83 4.58
CA ASP A 235 0.77 -13.41 4.38
C ASP A 235 1.75 -12.97 5.47
N VAL A 236 2.61 -11.97 5.22
CA VAL A 236 3.68 -11.53 6.15
C VAL A 236 3.20 -11.20 7.58
N TYR A 237 1.89 -11.16 7.79
CA TYR A 237 1.26 -11.19 9.10
C TYR A 237 0.12 -12.23 9.06
N PRO A 238 0.04 -13.16 10.03
CA PRO A 238 -1.17 -13.94 10.24
C PRO A 238 -2.34 -12.98 10.46
N LYS A 239 -3.51 -13.30 9.89
CA LYS A 239 -4.76 -12.62 10.24
C LYS A 239 -5.36 -13.31 11.45
N LYS A 240 -5.98 -12.57 12.37
CA LYS A 240 -6.87 -13.18 13.37
C LYS A 240 -7.91 -14.03 12.62
N LYS A 241 -8.03 -15.32 12.95
CA LYS A 241 -9.11 -16.17 12.43
C LYS A 241 -10.43 -15.63 12.99
N ASP A 242 -11.45 -15.57 12.15
CA ASP A 242 -12.83 -15.64 12.65
C ASP A 242 -12.98 -17.01 13.32
N SER A 243 -13.55 -17.04 14.53
CA SER A 243 -13.63 -18.21 15.42
C SER A 243 -14.52 -19.36 14.93
N SER A 244 -14.80 -19.46 13.62
CA SER A 244 -15.78 -20.39 13.05
C SER A 244 -15.22 -21.49 12.13
N ALA A 245 -13.90 -21.69 12.08
CA ALA A 245 -13.30 -22.74 11.25
C ALA A 245 -12.29 -23.61 12.01
N SER A 246 -12.83 -24.50 12.86
CA SER A 246 -12.18 -25.75 13.27
C SER A 246 -12.83 -26.90 12.49
N GLN A 247 -12.08 -27.55 11.60
CA GLN A 247 -12.43 -28.87 11.12
C GLN A 247 -11.19 -29.75 11.19
N ALA A 248 -11.39 -30.90 11.83
CA ALA A 248 -10.40 -31.85 12.26
C ALA A 248 -9.64 -32.50 11.10
N CYS A 249 -8.36 -32.79 11.32
CA CYS A 249 -7.64 -33.87 10.65
C CYS A 249 -6.72 -34.53 11.68
N MET A 250 -7.24 -35.55 12.36
CA MET A 250 -6.43 -36.64 12.89
C MET A 250 -6.36 -37.74 11.82
N GLY A 251 -5.18 -38.31 11.61
CA GLY A 251 -5.00 -39.57 10.90
C GLY A 251 -4.12 -39.48 9.65
N LEU A 252 -2.80 -39.60 9.85
CA LEU A 252 -1.92 -40.65 9.29
C LEU A 252 -0.48 -40.38 9.72
#